data_AF-A0A3M1F8B5-F1
#
_entry.id   AF-A0A3M1F8B5-F1
#
_cell.length_a   1.000
_cell.length_b   1.000
_cell.length_c   1.000
_cell.angle_alpha   90.00
_cell.angle_beta   90.00
_cell.angle_gamma   90.00
#
_symmetry.space_group_name_H-M   'P 1'
#
loop_
_entity.id
_entity.type
_entity.pdbx_description
1 polymer ?
#
loop_
_entity_poly.entity_id
_entity_poly.type
_entity_poly.pdbx_seq_one_letter_code
_entity_poly.pdbx_strand_id
1 'polypeptide(L)'
;MKAPVEVFDRDLHFGPVQSFKNIALLPILGGKEPPFGFLTLSQGLTEGLVEITESPAGPSVPELSLSNRSDRKLFILDGEELVGGKQNRVVNASFVIPERSQVILPVSCVEQRRWQYNDEVFRISDTLLSIKGRSRKTRDVTKNLFNYQSYHANQSHIWNTVTEHTLSMEIHSLTDAMNDIFRIREEDIGTYLRHFRPIDGQIGWSVFVNGLLFGIEVFGTQELFCKFWRKLLKSYALDALSDYGGSDFPQIDHEGVTREKLEAIPHLPMRGFATIGEGEDLRFEQDDLSGFLLRHEGRPVHLSIFLEVPPADGERGYRLWKRDRHLIEPERLDPFSSEYRALFEVVIGENQGRYYGLADRVLIGRSLEADLLLLDSHVSRKHAILTYSPLEGYTIRDLKSSNGTRVNNVRIEACRLAPGDLVGFGKKTLFRFNLLASAAQTAECPLETRPAAYDRIN
;
A
#
# COMPACT_ATOMS: atom_id res chain seq x y z
N MET A 1 -28.62 16.92 7.75
CA MET A 1 -28.95 15.57 7.24
C MET A 1 -27.80 14.67 7.66
N LYS A 2 -28.09 13.58 8.38
CA LYS A 2 -27.08 12.65 8.92
C LYS A 2 -26.55 11.78 7.78
N ALA A 3 -25.24 11.73 7.57
CA ALA A 3 -24.61 10.79 6.64
C ALA A 3 -24.31 9.48 7.38
N PRO A 4 -24.86 8.33 6.99
CA PRO A 4 -24.43 7.05 7.51
C PRO A 4 -23.35 6.47 6.59
N VAL A 5 -22.14 6.36 7.11
CA VAL A 5 -21.09 5.51 6.56
C VAL A 5 -21.36 4.10 7.06
N GLU A 6 -22.18 3.29 6.37
CA GLU A 6 -22.38 1.88 6.77
C GLU A 6 -21.19 0.99 6.35
N VAL A 7 -19.96 1.46 6.58
CA VAL A 7 -18.77 0.58 6.63
C VAL A 7 -18.79 -0.19 7.95
N PHE A 8 -19.17 0.52 9.02
CA PHE A 8 -19.61 -0.03 10.28
C PHE A 8 -21.10 0.31 10.43
N ASP A 9 -21.94 -0.67 10.77
CA ASP A 9 -23.40 -0.48 11.00
C ASP A 9 -23.69 0.31 12.29
N ARG A 10 -22.92 1.38 12.57
CA ARG A 10 -23.00 2.21 13.76
C ARG A 10 -22.44 3.61 13.51
N ASP A 11 -22.96 4.58 14.25
CA ASP A 11 -22.43 5.94 14.28
C ASP A 11 -21.00 5.95 14.85
N LEU A 12 -20.08 6.56 14.10
CA LEU A 12 -18.72 6.84 14.54
C LEU A 12 -18.64 8.27 15.08
N HIS A 13 -17.98 8.43 16.22
CA HIS A 13 -17.71 9.73 16.85
C HIS A 13 -16.21 9.98 16.94
N PHE A 14 -15.82 11.25 17.09
CA PHE A 14 -14.42 11.63 17.27
C PHE A 14 -14.17 12.06 18.70
N GLY A 15 -13.05 11.59 19.27
CA GLY A 15 -12.56 12.03 20.57
C GLY A 15 -11.63 13.24 20.46
N PRO A 16 -11.16 13.79 21.59
CA PRO A 16 -10.22 14.90 21.58
C PRO A 16 -8.90 14.49 20.91
N VAL A 17 -8.39 15.37 20.02
CA VAL A 17 -7.10 15.18 19.36
C VAL A 17 -5.98 15.14 20.40
N GLN A 18 -5.10 14.15 20.27
CA GLN A 18 -3.84 14.08 21.00
C GLN A 18 -2.71 14.44 20.03
N SER A 19 -1.81 15.35 20.39
CA SER A 19 -0.69 15.75 19.54
C SER A 19 0.64 15.68 20.27
N PHE A 20 1.68 15.22 19.59
CA PHE A 20 3.05 15.24 20.08
C PHE A 20 4.03 15.33 18.91
N LYS A 21 4.93 16.32 18.96
CA LYS A 21 5.83 16.67 17.86
C LYS A 21 5.03 16.85 16.57
N ASN A 22 5.37 16.07 15.53
CA ASN A 22 4.75 16.12 14.23
C ASN A 22 3.62 15.09 14.04
N ILE A 23 3.18 14.39 15.10
CA ILE A 23 2.04 13.47 15.04
C ILE A 23 0.83 14.08 15.75
N ALA A 24 -0.32 14.04 15.09
CA ALA A 24 -1.63 14.24 15.70
C ALA A 24 -2.50 12.98 15.50
N LEU A 25 -3.15 12.53 16.56
CA LEU A 25 -4.04 11.38 16.58
C LEU A 25 -5.45 11.89 16.89
N LEU A 26 -6.39 11.64 15.99
CA LEU A 26 -7.82 11.84 16.22
C LEU A 26 -8.44 10.49 16.61
N PRO A 27 -8.83 10.26 17.88
CA PRO A 27 -9.49 9.03 18.29
C PRO A 27 -10.82 8.83 17.57
N ILE A 28 -11.07 7.62 17.09
CA ILE A 28 -12.38 7.21 16.56
C ILE A 28 -13.06 6.34 17.61
N LEU A 29 -14.24 6.79 18.05
CA LEU A 29 -15.07 6.17 19.07
C LEU A 29 -16.23 5.44 18.40
N GLY A 30 -16.58 4.28 18.96
CA GLY A 30 -17.74 3.51 18.51
C GLY A 30 -18.53 2.92 19.66
N GLY A 31 -19.75 2.45 19.36
CA GLY A 31 -20.59 1.75 20.33
C GLY A 31 -19.92 0.50 20.91
N LYS A 32 -20.33 0.12 22.12
CA LYS A 32 -19.86 -1.10 22.79
C LYS A 32 -20.37 -2.34 22.05
N GLU A 33 -19.45 -3.03 21.38
CA GLU A 33 -19.69 -4.30 20.70
C GLU A 33 -19.14 -5.47 21.54
N PRO A 34 -19.77 -6.66 21.50
CA PRO A 34 -19.21 -7.83 22.14
C PRO A 34 -17.86 -8.20 21.52
N PRO A 35 -16.86 -8.60 22.34
CA PRO A 35 -15.55 -8.99 21.87
C PRO A 35 -15.66 -10.18 20.91
N PHE A 36 -14.78 -10.23 19.91
CA PHE A 36 -14.72 -11.37 19.00
C PHE A 36 -14.13 -12.63 19.68
N GLY A 37 -13.40 -12.45 20.77
CA GLY A 37 -12.72 -13.57 21.45
C GLY A 37 -11.52 -14.12 20.68
N PHE A 38 -11.02 -13.42 19.66
CA PHE A 38 -9.86 -13.84 18.87
C PHE A 38 -8.57 -13.92 19.71
N LEU A 39 -7.80 -14.98 19.46
CA LEU A 39 -6.39 -15.06 19.82
C LEU A 39 -5.61 -14.12 18.89
N THR A 40 -4.65 -13.35 19.39
CA THR A 40 -3.75 -12.58 18.52
C THR A 40 -2.54 -13.41 18.12
N LEU A 41 -1.89 -13.05 17.02
CA LEU A 41 -0.65 -13.71 16.59
C LEU A 41 0.43 -13.70 17.68
N SER A 42 0.58 -12.58 18.37
CA SER A 42 1.51 -12.48 19.50
C SER A 42 1.18 -13.45 20.63
N GLN A 43 -0.09 -13.51 21.06
CA GLN A 43 -0.51 -14.45 22.11
C GLN A 43 -0.32 -15.91 21.67
N GLY A 44 -0.75 -16.25 20.45
CA GLY A 44 -0.68 -17.61 19.94
C GLY A 44 0.75 -18.16 19.84
N LEU A 45 1.69 -17.34 19.35
CA LEU A 45 3.11 -17.74 19.27
C LEU A 45 3.78 -17.80 20.64
N THR A 46 3.51 -16.85 21.54
CA THR A 46 4.09 -16.84 22.89
C THR A 46 3.58 -18.00 23.75
N GLU A 47 2.31 -18.37 23.60
CA GLU A 47 1.69 -19.48 24.34
C GLU A 47 1.94 -20.86 23.70
N GLY A 48 2.63 -20.93 22.55
CA GLY A 48 2.89 -22.18 21.82
C GLY A 48 1.63 -22.80 21.19
N LEU A 49 0.57 -22.02 21.05
CA LEU A 49 -0.71 -22.41 20.47
C LEU A 49 -0.76 -22.22 18.94
N VAL A 50 0.14 -21.40 18.42
CA VAL A 50 0.32 -21.15 16.99
C VAL A 50 1.77 -21.45 16.64
N GLU A 51 1.99 -22.06 15.49
CA GLU A 51 3.32 -22.34 14.96
C GLU A 51 3.41 -21.83 13.52
N ILE A 52 4.55 -21.22 13.17
CA ILE A 52 4.84 -20.76 11.82
C ILE A 52 6.20 -21.31 11.39
N THR A 53 6.21 -21.95 10.23
CA THR A 53 7.40 -22.55 9.61
C THR A 53 7.51 -22.13 8.15
N GLU A 54 8.65 -22.44 7.53
CA GLU A 54 8.76 -22.45 6.07
C GLU A 54 7.71 -23.40 5.45
N SER A 55 7.35 -23.16 4.18
CA SER A 55 6.36 -23.98 3.48
C SER A 55 6.83 -25.45 3.33
N PRO A 56 5.94 -26.45 3.47
CA PRO A 56 6.27 -27.87 3.30
C PRO A 56 6.77 -28.22 1.89
N ALA A 57 6.41 -27.42 0.87
CA ALA A 57 6.90 -27.56 -0.50
C ALA A 57 8.35 -27.07 -0.68
N GLY A 58 8.97 -26.57 0.39
CA GLY A 58 10.29 -25.96 0.41
C GLY A 58 10.22 -24.45 0.69
N PRO A 59 11.36 -23.84 1.06
CA PRO A 59 11.42 -22.41 1.36
C PRO A 59 11.07 -21.59 0.11
N SER A 60 9.95 -20.90 0.17
CA SER A 60 9.44 -20.00 -0.86
C SER A 60 9.27 -18.62 -0.24
N VAL A 61 9.79 -17.57 -0.87
CA VAL A 61 9.75 -16.20 -0.30
C VAL A 61 8.33 -15.72 0.04
N PRO A 62 7.31 -15.90 -0.82
CA PRO A 62 5.98 -15.32 -0.57
C PRO A 62 5.10 -16.10 0.41
N GLU A 63 5.51 -17.27 0.91
CA GLU A 63 4.60 -18.19 1.60
C GLU A 63 5.24 -18.82 2.84
N LEU A 64 4.54 -18.75 3.97
CA LEU A 64 4.84 -19.52 5.18
C LEU A 64 3.70 -20.50 5.50
N SER A 65 4.00 -21.58 6.19
CA SER A 65 2.96 -22.46 6.75
C SER A 65 2.62 -22.00 8.16
N LEU A 66 1.34 -21.74 8.43
CA LEU A 66 0.83 -21.39 9.75
C LEU A 66 -0.12 -22.46 10.25
N SER A 67 0.11 -22.96 11.46
CA SER A 67 -0.78 -23.89 12.17
C SER A 67 -1.37 -23.21 13.40
N ASN A 68 -2.70 -23.04 13.44
CA ASN A 68 -3.42 -22.65 14.63
C ASN A 68 -3.89 -23.92 15.36
N ARG A 69 -3.22 -24.28 16.45
CA ARG A 69 -3.54 -25.46 17.26
C ARG A 69 -4.48 -25.15 18.42
N SER A 70 -4.86 -23.88 18.59
CA SER A 70 -5.75 -23.45 19.66
C SER A 70 -7.22 -23.77 19.35
N ASP A 71 -8.05 -23.66 20.39
CA ASP A 71 -9.51 -23.77 20.32
C ASP A 71 -10.18 -22.42 20.03
N ARG A 72 -9.41 -21.42 19.58
CA ARG A 72 -9.87 -20.06 19.29
C ARG A 72 -9.45 -19.67 17.89
N LYS A 73 -10.28 -18.88 17.22
CA LYS A 73 -9.89 -18.21 15.97
C LYS A 73 -8.74 -17.25 16.23
N LEU A 74 -7.79 -17.20 15.30
CA LEU A 74 -6.60 -16.39 15.36
C LEU A 74 -6.76 -15.17 14.46
N PHE A 75 -6.65 -13.97 15.02
CA PHE A 75 -6.58 -12.74 14.24
C PHE A 75 -5.13 -12.35 13.99
N ILE A 76 -4.81 -12.13 12.72
CA ILE A 76 -3.53 -11.65 12.23
C ILE A 76 -3.73 -10.27 11.63
N LEU A 77 -2.90 -9.31 12.05
CA LEU A 77 -2.99 -7.94 11.56
C LEU A 77 -2.09 -7.74 10.34
N ASP A 78 -2.58 -6.95 9.38
CA ASP A 78 -1.82 -6.50 8.22
C ASP A 78 -0.47 -5.88 8.63
N GLY A 79 0.61 -6.40 8.03
CA GLY A 79 1.95 -5.85 8.20
C GLY A 79 2.66 -6.30 9.49
N GLU A 80 2.12 -7.24 10.27
CA GLU A 80 2.85 -7.84 11.39
C GLU A 80 4.16 -8.48 10.93
N GLU A 81 5.25 -8.17 11.62
CA GLU A 81 6.58 -8.69 11.31
C GLU A 81 6.86 -10.00 12.08
N LEU A 82 7.33 -10.99 11.32
CA LEU A 82 7.78 -12.31 11.76
C LEU A 82 9.31 -12.37 11.63
N VAL A 83 9.99 -12.65 12.74
CA VAL A 83 11.45 -12.71 12.84
C VAL A 83 11.87 -14.17 12.97
N GLY A 84 12.74 -14.63 12.09
CA GLY A 84 13.18 -16.03 12.08
C GLY A 84 13.41 -16.55 10.66
N GLY A 85 13.43 -17.86 10.51
CA GLY A 85 13.59 -18.55 9.23
C GLY A 85 14.86 -18.12 8.48
N LYS A 86 14.80 -18.18 7.16
CA LYS A 86 15.91 -17.71 6.30
C LYS A 86 16.01 -16.20 6.21
N GLN A 87 14.90 -15.48 6.35
CA GLN A 87 14.82 -14.02 6.37
C GLN A 87 13.52 -13.58 7.06
N ASN A 88 13.51 -12.38 7.64
CA ASN A 88 12.30 -11.84 8.26
C ASN A 88 11.17 -11.63 7.22
N ARG A 89 9.94 -11.73 7.69
CA ARG A 89 8.72 -11.67 6.87
C ARG A 89 7.72 -10.67 7.45
N VAL A 90 6.92 -10.06 6.60
CA VAL A 90 5.72 -9.30 7.01
C VAL A 90 4.48 -9.92 6.39
N VAL A 91 3.37 -9.95 7.13
CA VAL A 91 2.10 -10.50 6.64
C VAL A 91 1.46 -9.54 5.63
N ASN A 92 0.97 -10.06 4.51
CA ASN A 92 0.48 -9.24 3.40
C ASN A 92 -0.93 -8.66 3.58
N ALA A 93 -1.77 -9.25 4.45
CA ALA A 93 -3.12 -8.76 4.75
C ALA A 93 -3.58 -9.14 6.16
N SER A 94 -4.72 -8.62 6.60
CA SER A 94 -5.35 -9.05 7.86
C SER A 94 -6.20 -10.31 7.64
N PHE A 95 -6.15 -11.26 8.57
CA PHE A 95 -6.86 -12.54 8.45
C PHE A 95 -7.50 -12.99 9.76
N VAL A 96 -8.60 -13.75 9.66
CA VAL A 96 -9.11 -14.59 10.75
C VAL A 96 -8.86 -16.05 10.37
N ILE A 97 -7.98 -16.73 11.10
CA ILE A 97 -7.63 -18.13 10.86
C ILE A 97 -8.45 -19.01 11.81
N PRO A 98 -9.16 -20.04 11.31
CA PRO A 98 -9.98 -20.93 12.15
C PRO A 98 -9.17 -21.61 13.25
N GLU A 99 -9.84 -21.98 14.34
CA GLU A 99 -9.29 -22.92 15.32
C GLU A 99 -8.86 -24.24 14.67
N ARG A 100 -7.85 -24.90 15.26
CA ARG A 100 -7.38 -26.24 14.85
C ARG A 100 -7.20 -26.41 13.33
N SER A 101 -6.58 -25.41 12.69
CA SER A 101 -6.43 -25.35 11.24
C SER A 101 -4.99 -25.10 10.82
N GLN A 102 -4.71 -25.34 9.53
CA GLN A 102 -3.43 -25.02 8.90
C GLN A 102 -3.68 -24.30 7.59
N VAL A 103 -2.95 -23.22 7.35
CA VAL A 103 -3.07 -22.36 6.16
C VAL A 103 -1.70 -22.00 5.61
N ILE A 104 -1.66 -21.60 4.33
CA ILE A 104 -0.48 -20.96 3.74
C ILE A 104 -0.65 -19.45 3.87
N LEU A 105 0.23 -18.85 4.68
CA LEU A 105 0.23 -17.42 5.01
C LEU A 105 1.01 -16.64 3.95
N PRO A 106 0.38 -15.71 3.21
CA PRO A 106 1.05 -14.85 2.25
C PRO A 106 1.85 -13.78 3.00
N VAL A 107 3.13 -13.74 2.68
CA VAL A 107 4.10 -12.86 3.31
C VAL A 107 4.99 -12.16 2.29
N SER A 108 5.74 -11.17 2.73
CA SER A 108 6.79 -10.51 1.95
C SER A 108 8.07 -10.43 2.76
N CYS A 109 9.22 -10.56 2.11
CA CYS A 109 10.51 -10.44 2.78
C CYS A 109 10.82 -8.98 3.16
N VAL A 110 11.33 -8.76 4.38
CA VAL A 110 11.79 -7.45 4.86
C VAL A 110 13.26 -7.45 5.28
N GLU A 111 14.03 -8.42 4.80
CA GLU A 111 15.45 -8.58 5.07
C GLU A 111 16.16 -9.14 3.83
N GLN A 112 16.68 -8.26 2.99
CA GLN A 112 17.13 -8.60 1.65
C GLN A 112 18.43 -9.43 1.64
N ARG A 113 19.36 -9.17 2.58
CA ARG A 113 20.74 -9.69 2.50
C ARG A 113 21.00 -10.95 3.33
N ARG A 114 19.99 -11.50 4.00
CA ARG A 114 20.11 -12.76 4.75
C ARG A 114 19.43 -13.90 3.99
N TRP A 115 20.14 -15.01 3.77
CA TRP A 115 19.60 -16.27 3.23
C TRP A 115 20.17 -17.48 3.97
N GLN A 116 20.24 -17.37 5.29
CA GLN A 116 20.74 -18.41 6.18
C GLN A 116 19.76 -18.51 7.37
N TYR A 117 19.54 -19.75 7.84
CA TYR A 117 18.67 -19.98 9.00
C TYR A 117 19.28 -19.34 10.25
N ASN A 118 18.46 -18.59 10.97
CA ASN A 118 18.77 -18.15 12.32
C ASN A 118 18.07 -19.05 13.35
N ASP A 119 16.77 -19.29 13.15
CA ASP A 119 15.92 -20.23 13.88
C ASP A 119 14.97 -20.90 12.84
N GLU A 120 14.65 -22.19 12.98
CA GLU A 120 13.71 -22.89 12.08
C GLU A 120 12.25 -22.42 12.23
N VAL A 121 11.93 -21.81 13.38
CA VAL A 121 10.59 -21.33 13.74
C VAL A 121 10.57 -19.80 13.76
N PHE A 122 9.49 -19.21 13.25
CA PHE A 122 9.29 -17.76 13.30
C PHE A 122 8.76 -17.30 14.66
N ARG A 123 9.29 -16.18 15.16
CA ARG A 123 8.81 -15.45 16.33
C ARG A 123 8.11 -14.17 15.90
N ILE A 124 7.23 -13.66 16.74
CA ILE A 124 6.54 -12.39 16.50
C ILE A 124 7.45 -11.22 16.89
N SER A 125 7.51 -10.19 16.05
CA SER A 125 8.05 -8.88 16.44
C SER A 125 7.00 -8.01 17.13
N ASP A 126 7.46 -7.00 17.84
CA ASP A 126 6.59 -5.96 18.40
C ASP A 126 6.28 -4.82 17.41
N THR A 127 6.79 -4.95 16.18
CA THR A 127 6.72 -3.97 15.09
C THR A 127 5.71 -4.40 14.02
N LEU A 128 5.22 -3.41 13.27
CA LEU A 128 4.63 -3.62 11.94
C LEU A 128 5.58 -3.02 10.91
N LEU A 129 5.37 -3.37 9.64
CA LEU A 129 5.90 -2.59 8.52
C LEU A 129 5.55 -1.09 8.70
N SER A 130 6.43 -0.19 8.24
CA SER A 130 6.20 1.26 8.25
C SER A 130 4.90 1.64 7.55
N ILE A 131 4.27 2.77 7.90
CA ILE A 131 2.99 3.16 7.30
C ILE A 131 3.11 3.34 5.78
N LYS A 132 4.22 3.91 5.29
CA LYS A 132 4.48 3.97 3.84
C LYS A 132 4.61 2.59 3.22
N GLY A 133 5.27 1.66 3.90
CA GLY A 133 5.39 0.27 3.45
C GLY A 133 4.04 -0.46 3.42
N ARG A 134 3.21 -0.29 4.46
CA ARG A 134 1.85 -0.86 4.51
C ARG A 134 0.95 -0.29 3.42
N SER A 135 1.06 1.01 3.14
CA SER A 135 0.35 1.68 2.04
C SER A 135 0.71 1.06 0.69
N ARG A 136 2.01 0.97 0.36
CA ARG A 136 2.50 0.35 -0.89
C ARG A 136 2.09 -1.12 -1.00
N LYS A 137 2.32 -1.90 0.06
CA LYS A 137 1.94 -3.32 0.14
C LYS A 137 0.44 -3.52 -0.09
N THR A 138 -0.40 -2.69 0.50
CA THR A 138 -1.86 -2.77 0.34
C THR A 138 -2.28 -2.55 -1.09
N ARG A 139 -1.65 -1.62 -1.81
CA ARG A 139 -1.91 -1.40 -3.25
C ARG A 139 -1.46 -2.58 -4.10
N ASP A 140 -0.25 -3.09 -3.85
CA ASP A 140 0.25 -4.27 -4.60
C ASP A 140 -0.67 -5.48 -4.40
N VAL A 141 -1.07 -5.76 -3.16
CA VAL A 141 -2.00 -6.84 -2.82
C VAL A 141 -3.36 -6.61 -3.47
N THR A 142 -3.88 -5.38 -3.45
CA THR A 142 -5.15 -5.04 -4.09
C THR A 142 -5.07 -5.33 -5.59
N LYS A 143 -4.04 -4.85 -6.28
CA LYS A 143 -3.84 -5.11 -7.71
C LYS A 143 -3.75 -6.61 -8.02
N ASN A 144 -2.98 -7.36 -7.23
CA ASN A 144 -2.85 -8.81 -7.41
C ASN A 144 -4.12 -9.59 -7.10
N LEU A 145 -4.93 -9.17 -6.13
CA LEU A 145 -6.24 -9.79 -5.89
C LEU A 145 -7.18 -9.56 -7.08
N PHE A 146 -7.21 -8.34 -7.62
CA PHE A 146 -8.08 -8.01 -8.75
C PHE A 146 -7.73 -8.80 -10.02
N ASN A 147 -6.44 -9.01 -10.28
CA ASN A 147 -5.94 -9.62 -11.51
C ASN A 147 -5.70 -11.14 -11.39
N TYR A 148 -5.24 -11.61 -10.23
CA TYR A 148 -4.71 -12.97 -10.03
C TYR A 148 -5.28 -13.70 -8.82
N GLN A 149 -6.17 -13.08 -8.05
CA GLN A 149 -6.71 -13.65 -6.80
C GLN A 149 -5.61 -14.08 -5.81
N SER A 150 -4.48 -13.34 -5.79
CA SER A 150 -3.35 -13.62 -4.92
C SER A 150 -3.06 -12.46 -3.98
N TYR A 151 -2.68 -12.78 -2.75
CA TYR A 151 -2.25 -11.83 -1.73
C TYR A 151 -0.76 -11.47 -1.84
N HIS A 152 -0.12 -11.67 -2.99
CA HIS A 152 1.28 -11.32 -3.17
C HIS A 152 1.45 -9.79 -3.27
N ALA A 153 2.52 -9.29 -2.66
CA ALA A 153 2.97 -7.91 -2.82
C ALA A 153 4.27 -7.87 -3.66
N ASN A 154 4.60 -6.71 -4.24
CA ASN A 154 5.82 -6.58 -5.01
C ASN A 154 7.03 -6.50 -4.07
N GLN A 155 7.88 -7.52 -4.13
CA GLN A 155 9.03 -7.65 -3.24
C GLN A 155 10.01 -6.47 -3.34
N SER A 156 10.21 -5.92 -4.54
CA SER A 156 11.08 -4.77 -4.77
C SER A 156 10.53 -3.50 -4.12
N HIS A 157 9.20 -3.29 -4.12
CA HIS A 157 8.58 -2.15 -3.44
C HIS A 157 8.80 -2.19 -1.92
N ILE A 158 8.77 -3.39 -1.32
CA ILE A 158 9.06 -3.58 0.10
C ILE A 158 10.53 -3.25 0.40
N TRP A 159 11.48 -3.74 -0.40
CA TRP A 159 12.90 -3.44 -0.21
C TRP A 159 13.26 -1.97 -0.45
N ASN A 160 12.63 -1.33 -1.43
CA ASN A 160 12.77 0.11 -1.65
C ASN A 160 12.32 0.91 -0.43
N THR A 161 11.24 0.48 0.24
CA THR A 161 10.78 1.10 1.48
C THR A 161 11.83 0.98 2.59
N VAL A 162 12.42 -0.20 2.79
CA VAL A 162 13.50 -0.38 3.78
C VAL A 162 14.69 0.53 3.45
N THR A 163 15.06 0.61 2.16
CA THR A 163 16.17 1.44 1.68
C THR A 163 15.92 2.94 1.88
N GLU A 164 14.69 3.41 1.62
CA GLU A 164 14.31 4.81 1.85
C GLU A 164 14.44 5.19 3.34
N HIS A 165 14.05 4.28 4.25
CA HIS A 165 14.19 4.49 5.69
C HIS A 165 15.66 4.49 6.13
N THR A 166 16.49 3.56 5.65
CA THR A 166 17.92 3.56 6.00
C THR A 166 18.65 4.79 5.49
N LEU A 167 18.36 5.24 4.27
CA LEU A 167 18.96 6.44 3.68
C LEU A 167 18.51 7.72 4.39
N SER A 168 17.20 7.90 4.59
CA SER A 168 16.64 9.12 5.23
C SER A 168 17.09 9.30 6.67
N MET A 169 17.32 8.20 7.39
CA MET A 169 17.73 8.22 8.80
C MET A 169 19.23 8.02 9.01
N GLU A 170 20.02 7.94 7.92
CA GLU A 170 21.46 7.66 7.96
C GLU A 170 21.82 6.40 8.78
N ILE A 171 21.01 5.34 8.64
CA ILE A 171 21.17 4.09 9.37
C ILE A 171 21.93 3.07 8.53
N HIS A 172 22.89 2.38 9.17
CA HIS A 172 23.54 1.22 8.60
C HIS A 172 22.97 -0.08 9.20
N SER A 173 22.30 -0.89 8.39
CA SER A 173 21.93 -2.28 8.72
C SER A 173 22.81 -3.25 7.93
N LEU A 174 23.28 -4.31 8.59
CA LEU A 174 24.12 -5.33 7.95
C LEU A 174 23.30 -6.22 7.01
N THR A 175 22.05 -6.51 7.35
CA THR A 175 21.18 -7.41 6.58
C THR A 175 20.07 -6.70 5.80
N ASP A 176 20.02 -5.37 5.87
CA ASP A 176 18.91 -4.53 5.41
C ASP A 176 17.57 -5.03 5.98
N ALA A 177 17.52 -5.28 7.29
CA ALA A 177 16.31 -5.73 7.98
C ALA A 177 15.48 -4.54 8.48
N MET A 178 14.16 -4.57 8.25
CA MET A 178 13.25 -3.55 8.77
C MET A 178 13.31 -3.45 10.30
N ASN A 179 13.36 -4.58 11.01
CA ASN A 179 13.46 -4.61 12.47
C ASN A 179 14.73 -3.92 13.02
N ASP A 180 15.83 -3.89 12.27
CA ASP A 180 17.05 -3.19 12.71
C ASP A 180 16.82 -1.69 12.85
N ILE A 181 16.07 -1.10 11.92
CA ILE A 181 15.73 0.33 11.92
C ILE A 181 14.91 0.65 13.16
N PHE A 182 13.89 -0.16 13.46
CA PHE A 182 13.07 -0.02 14.66
C PHE A 182 13.88 -0.15 15.95
N ARG A 183 14.80 -1.11 16.02
CA ARG A 183 15.68 -1.31 17.17
C ARG A 183 16.63 -0.12 17.38
N ILE A 184 17.22 0.41 16.30
CA ILE A 184 18.12 1.57 16.38
C ILE A 184 17.36 2.82 16.83
N ARG A 185 16.09 2.97 16.40
CA ARG A 185 15.23 4.11 16.73
C ARG A 185 14.29 3.86 17.92
N GLU A 186 14.55 2.83 18.73
CA GLU A 186 13.64 2.40 19.79
C GLU A 186 13.38 3.51 20.83
N GLU A 187 14.41 4.26 21.22
CA GLU A 187 14.29 5.36 22.17
C GLU A 187 13.45 6.51 21.60
N ASP A 188 13.75 6.91 20.35
CA ASP A 188 13.04 7.96 19.61
C ASP A 188 11.55 7.62 19.47
N ILE A 189 11.24 6.40 19.02
CA ILE A 189 9.87 5.87 18.91
C ILE A 189 9.21 5.78 20.28
N GLY A 190 9.97 5.39 21.30
CA GLY A 190 9.56 5.36 22.70
C GLY A 190 9.06 6.72 23.21
N THR A 191 9.61 7.83 22.70
CA THR A 191 9.12 9.18 23.05
C THR A 191 7.66 9.38 22.62
N TYR A 192 7.27 8.96 21.42
CA TYR A 192 5.87 9.01 20.95
C TYR A 192 4.97 8.10 21.78
N LEU A 193 5.40 6.85 22.02
CA LEU A 193 4.64 5.87 22.79
C LEU A 193 4.33 6.32 24.22
N ARG A 194 5.17 7.17 24.82
CA ARG A 194 4.93 7.70 26.18
C ARG A 194 3.83 8.77 26.22
N HIS A 195 3.59 9.49 25.13
CA HIS A 195 2.66 10.62 25.08
C HIS A 195 1.22 10.23 24.71
N PHE A 196 1.05 9.22 23.85
CA PHE A 196 -0.28 8.83 23.38
C PHE A 196 -0.89 7.71 24.21
N ARG A 197 -2.19 7.82 24.51
CA ARG A 197 -2.94 6.76 25.22
C ARG A 197 -4.31 6.57 24.58
N PRO A 198 -4.80 5.32 24.44
CA PRO A 198 -6.19 5.07 24.11
C PRO A 198 -7.14 5.70 25.14
N ILE A 199 -8.28 6.19 24.68
CA ILE A 199 -9.37 6.69 25.54
C ILE A 199 -10.54 5.68 25.59
N ASP A 200 -11.47 5.89 26.51
CA ASP A 200 -12.63 5.01 26.64
C ASP A 200 -13.52 5.04 25.38
N GLY A 201 -14.05 3.88 24.97
CA GLY A 201 -14.83 3.72 23.75
C GLY A 201 -14.03 3.83 22.44
N GLN A 202 -12.70 4.00 22.50
CA GLN A 202 -11.87 4.12 21.29
C GLN A 202 -11.73 2.77 20.57
N ILE A 203 -12.10 2.75 19.31
CA ILE A 203 -12.01 1.58 18.43
C ILE A 203 -11.01 1.79 17.28
N GLY A 204 -10.46 2.99 17.15
CA GLY A 204 -9.59 3.35 16.04
C GLY A 204 -9.04 4.75 16.17
N TRP A 205 -8.40 5.23 15.09
CA TRP A 205 -7.92 6.59 14.98
C TRP A 205 -7.75 7.03 13.52
N SER A 206 -7.63 8.33 13.32
CA SER A 206 -6.92 8.90 12.17
C SER A 206 -5.58 9.43 12.63
N VAL A 207 -4.53 9.14 11.85
CA VAL A 207 -3.16 9.54 12.18
C VAL A 207 -2.67 10.55 11.16
N PHE A 208 -2.30 11.71 11.67
CA PHE A 208 -1.74 12.80 10.90
C PHE A 208 -0.26 12.94 11.24
N VAL A 209 0.58 13.06 10.21
CA VAL A 209 2.00 13.31 10.36
C VAL A 209 2.36 14.54 9.54
N ASN A 210 3.08 15.48 10.15
CA ASN A 210 3.38 16.79 9.56
C ASN A 210 2.13 17.57 9.09
N GLY A 211 0.99 17.35 9.77
CA GLY A 211 -0.31 17.92 9.38
C GLY A 211 -1.03 17.19 8.25
N LEU A 212 -0.43 16.18 7.60
CA LEU A 212 -1.06 15.42 6.53
C LEU A 212 -1.69 14.13 7.08
N LEU A 213 -2.85 13.71 6.56
CA LEU A 213 -3.47 12.44 6.94
C LEU A 213 -2.68 11.28 6.30
N PHE A 214 -2.07 10.42 7.11
CA PHE A 214 -1.32 9.24 6.65
C PHE A 214 -2.20 8.00 6.57
N GLY A 215 -3.15 7.86 7.50
CA GLY A 215 -4.07 6.75 7.47
C GLY A 215 -5.13 6.78 8.55
N ILE A 216 -6.12 5.92 8.37
CA ILE A 216 -7.24 5.71 9.28
C ILE A 216 -7.28 4.21 9.60
N GLU A 217 -7.33 3.88 10.88
CA GLU A 217 -7.42 2.50 11.38
C GLU A 217 -8.67 2.38 12.24
N VAL A 218 -9.54 1.43 11.96
CA VAL A 218 -10.75 1.20 12.75
C VAL A 218 -10.96 -0.30 12.96
N PHE A 219 -11.14 -0.71 14.22
CA PHE A 219 -11.39 -2.09 14.61
C PHE A 219 -12.85 -2.28 14.99
N GLY A 220 -13.36 -3.51 14.87
CA GLY A 220 -14.71 -3.85 15.28
C GLY A 220 -14.97 -3.61 16.78
N THR A 221 -13.95 -3.75 17.62
CA THR A 221 -14.06 -3.60 19.08
C THR A 221 -12.88 -2.84 19.68
N GLN A 222 -13.13 -2.18 20.82
CA GLN A 222 -12.09 -1.53 21.62
C GLN A 222 -11.07 -2.54 22.16
N GLU A 223 -11.52 -3.75 22.51
CA GLU A 223 -10.66 -4.84 22.96
C GLU A 223 -9.58 -5.15 21.91
N LEU A 224 -9.98 -5.30 20.64
CA LEU A 224 -9.04 -5.61 19.57
C LEU A 224 -8.10 -4.44 19.30
N PHE A 225 -8.61 -3.20 19.20
CA PHE A 225 -7.78 -2.00 19.04
C PHE A 225 -6.73 -1.86 20.14
N CYS A 226 -7.11 -2.07 21.40
CA CYS A 226 -6.22 -1.99 22.55
C CYS A 226 -5.07 -3.02 22.52
N LYS A 227 -5.22 -4.13 21.81
CA LYS A 227 -4.13 -5.10 21.61
C LYS A 227 -3.09 -4.64 20.59
N PHE A 228 -3.46 -3.77 19.64
CA PHE A 228 -2.60 -3.41 18.50
C PHE A 228 -2.14 -1.95 18.46
N TRP A 229 -2.77 -1.02 19.20
CA TRP A 229 -2.46 0.41 19.11
C TRP A 229 -0.97 0.74 19.25
N ARG A 230 -0.22 0.01 20.10
CA ARG A 230 1.22 0.23 20.26
C ARG A 230 1.99 -0.09 18.98
N LYS A 231 1.74 -1.25 18.36
CA LYS A 231 2.41 -1.67 17.12
C LYS A 231 2.04 -0.72 15.97
N LEU A 232 0.77 -0.32 15.89
CA LEU A 232 0.30 0.68 14.93
C LEU A 232 1.02 2.02 15.13
N LEU A 233 1.10 2.54 16.35
CA LEU A 233 1.80 3.81 16.59
C LEU A 233 3.29 3.72 16.23
N LYS A 234 3.95 2.58 16.46
CA LYS A 234 5.34 2.37 16.01
C LYS A 234 5.46 2.51 14.48
N SER A 235 4.53 1.91 13.73
CA SER A 235 4.47 2.00 12.26
C SER A 235 4.41 3.45 11.77
N TYR A 236 3.54 4.28 12.37
CA TYR A 236 3.43 5.71 12.03
C TYR A 236 4.62 6.53 12.54
N ALA A 237 5.10 6.26 13.76
CA ALA A 237 6.20 7.01 14.38
C ALA A 237 7.50 6.87 13.58
N LEU A 238 7.73 5.73 12.93
CA LEU A 238 8.91 5.56 12.11
C LEU A 238 8.91 6.49 10.89
N ASP A 239 7.81 6.54 10.13
CA ASP A 239 7.70 7.50 9.00
C ASP A 239 7.68 8.96 9.50
N ALA A 240 7.11 9.24 10.66
CA ALA A 240 7.19 10.57 11.28
C ALA A 240 8.62 11.00 11.64
N LEU A 241 9.49 10.05 12.00
CA LEU A 241 10.92 10.32 12.21
C LEU A 241 11.66 10.50 10.89
N SER A 242 11.33 9.70 9.87
CA SER A 242 11.95 9.74 8.54
C SER A 242 11.64 11.07 7.82
N ASP A 243 10.40 11.51 7.91
CA ASP A 243 9.89 12.70 7.23
C ASP A 243 9.89 13.95 8.14
N TYR A 244 10.68 13.98 9.22
CA TYR A 244 10.61 15.08 10.18
C TYR A 244 11.06 16.41 9.54
N GLY A 245 10.08 17.24 9.16
CA GLY A 245 10.28 18.49 8.43
C GLY A 245 10.42 19.75 9.29
N GLY A 246 10.56 19.61 10.61
CA GLY A 246 10.59 20.75 11.55
C GLY A 246 9.35 20.84 12.43
N SER A 247 8.87 22.07 12.70
CA SER A 247 7.80 22.33 13.68
C SER A 247 6.63 23.16 13.14
N ASP A 248 6.66 23.57 11.87
CA ASP A 248 5.64 24.41 11.25
C ASP A 248 4.81 23.57 10.28
N PHE A 249 3.67 23.08 10.77
CA PHE A 249 2.77 22.21 10.02
C PHE A 249 1.44 22.91 9.77
N PRO A 250 0.77 22.62 8.63
CA PRO A 250 -0.55 23.18 8.35
C PRO A 250 -1.52 22.91 9.50
N GLN A 251 -2.25 23.95 9.92
CA GLN A 251 -3.39 23.77 10.81
C GLN A 251 -4.53 23.15 9.98
N ILE A 252 -4.93 21.94 10.35
CA ILE A 252 -5.94 21.16 9.62
C ILE A 252 -7.15 20.93 10.53
N ASP A 253 -8.34 21.02 9.94
CA ASP A 253 -9.55 20.47 10.54
C ASP A 253 -9.49 18.94 10.49
N HIS A 254 -8.87 18.34 11.51
CA HIS A 254 -8.67 16.89 11.61
C HIS A 254 -10.00 16.13 11.49
N GLU A 255 -11.06 16.60 12.17
CA GLU A 255 -12.37 15.96 12.12
C GLU A 255 -13.01 16.07 10.75
N GLY A 256 -12.98 17.25 10.13
CA GLY A 256 -13.50 17.48 8.78
C GLY A 256 -12.83 16.60 7.74
N VAL A 257 -11.49 16.56 7.74
CA VAL A 257 -10.70 15.74 6.80
C VAL A 257 -10.96 14.24 7.03
N THR A 258 -10.95 13.78 8.28
CA THR A 258 -11.27 12.37 8.58
C THR A 258 -12.68 12.01 8.14
N ARG A 259 -13.66 12.87 8.43
CA ARG A 259 -15.07 12.65 8.07
C ARG A 259 -15.24 12.55 6.56
N GLU A 260 -14.67 13.49 5.80
CA GLU A 260 -14.71 13.48 4.34
C GLU A 260 -14.20 12.16 3.78
N LYS A 261 -13.06 11.66 4.28
CA LYS A 261 -12.48 10.39 3.82
C LYS A 261 -13.34 9.18 4.20
N LEU A 262 -13.91 9.14 5.41
CA LEU A 262 -14.80 8.06 5.82
C LEU A 262 -16.11 8.06 5.02
N GLU A 263 -16.68 9.24 4.75
CA GLU A 263 -17.93 9.41 4.00
C GLU A 263 -17.78 9.04 2.51
N ALA A 264 -16.58 9.13 1.95
CA ALA A 264 -16.30 8.71 0.59
C ALA A 264 -16.32 7.17 0.41
N ILE A 265 -15.97 6.39 1.43
CA ILE A 265 -15.71 4.93 1.30
C ILE A 265 -16.89 4.17 0.69
N PRO A 266 -18.15 4.32 1.16
CA PRO A 266 -19.28 3.57 0.60
C PRO A 266 -19.55 3.87 -0.88
N HIS A 267 -18.96 4.95 -1.42
CA HIS A 267 -19.10 5.37 -2.80
C HIS A 267 -17.92 4.96 -3.68
N LEU A 268 -16.87 4.37 -3.09
CA LEU A 268 -15.72 3.86 -3.83
C LEU A 268 -16.07 2.54 -4.55
N PRO A 269 -15.45 2.26 -5.70
CA PRO A 269 -15.52 0.94 -6.31
C PRO A 269 -14.85 -0.09 -5.37
N MET A 270 -15.68 -0.89 -4.69
CA MET A 270 -15.23 -1.96 -3.78
C MET A 270 -15.41 -3.34 -4.40
N ARG A 271 -14.46 -4.25 -4.15
CA ARG A 271 -14.57 -5.67 -4.53
C ARG A 271 -14.23 -6.57 -3.35
N GLY A 272 -15.07 -7.57 -3.12
CA GLY A 272 -14.87 -8.60 -2.09
C GLY A 272 -14.08 -9.79 -2.61
N PHE A 273 -13.23 -10.32 -1.75
CA PHE A 273 -12.42 -11.51 -1.97
C PHE A 273 -12.55 -12.47 -0.79
N ALA A 274 -12.50 -13.77 -1.08
CA ALA A 274 -12.34 -14.77 -0.03
C ALA A 274 -10.98 -14.60 0.64
N THR A 275 -10.93 -14.77 1.95
CA THR A 275 -9.66 -14.80 2.70
C THR A 275 -9.06 -16.20 2.67
N ILE A 276 -7.80 -16.33 3.07
CA ILE A 276 -7.15 -17.65 3.27
C ILE A 276 -7.69 -18.41 4.50
N GLY A 277 -8.55 -17.77 5.30
CA GLY A 277 -9.19 -18.34 6.47
C GLY A 277 -10.69 -18.09 6.41
N GLU A 278 -11.24 -17.51 7.48
CA GLU A 278 -12.64 -17.09 7.54
C GLU A 278 -12.80 -15.59 7.29
N GLY A 279 -13.91 -15.25 6.65
CA GLY A 279 -14.30 -13.87 6.40
C GLY A 279 -14.10 -13.41 4.95
N GLU A 280 -14.45 -12.15 4.73
CA GLU A 280 -14.41 -11.46 3.45
C GLU A 280 -13.43 -10.29 3.55
N ASP A 281 -12.59 -10.14 2.53
CA ASP A 281 -11.68 -9.01 2.36
C ASP A 281 -12.20 -8.08 1.26
N LEU A 282 -12.73 -6.94 1.67
CA LEU A 282 -13.25 -5.91 0.78
C LEU A 282 -12.15 -4.89 0.48
N ARG A 283 -11.72 -4.78 -0.78
CA ARG A 283 -10.65 -3.89 -1.23
C ARG A 283 -11.18 -2.70 -2.02
N PHE A 284 -10.53 -1.54 -1.84
CA PHE A 284 -10.82 -0.31 -2.59
C PHE A 284 -9.56 0.52 -2.84
N GLU A 285 -9.55 1.20 -3.98
CA GLU A 285 -8.47 2.11 -4.39
C GLU A 285 -9.06 3.22 -5.28
N GLN A 286 -8.70 4.47 -5.00
CA GLN A 286 -8.99 5.62 -5.85
C GLN A 286 -7.97 6.74 -5.62
N ASP A 287 -7.34 7.21 -6.70
CA ASP A 287 -6.41 8.35 -6.72
C ASP A 287 -5.20 8.24 -5.77
N ASP A 288 -5.28 8.86 -4.59
CA ASP A 288 -4.26 8.83 -3.54
C ASP A 288 -4.64 7.90 -2.37
N LEU A 289 -5.84 7.33 -2.38
CA LEU A 289 -6.41 6.53 -1.32
C LEU A 289 -6.46 5.05 -1.70
N SER A 290 -6.05 4.19 -0.79
CA SER A 290 -6.16 2.74 -0.91
C SER A 290 -6.46 2.12 0.45
N GLY A 291 -7.25 1.05 0.50
CA GLY A 291 -7.58 0.44 1.78
C GLY A 291 -8.30 -0.89 1.65
N PHE A 292 -8.62 -1.44 2.80
CA PHE A 292 -9.33 -2.71 2.90
C PHE A 292 -10.21 -2.76 4.15
N LEU A 293 -11.25 -3.59 4.08
CA LEU A 293 -12.11 -3.94 5.20
C LEU A 293 -12.21 -5.47 5.32
N LEU A 294 -11.71 -6.01 6.42
CA LEU A 294 -11.94 -7.40 6.79
C LEU A 294 -13.28 -7.52 7.54
N ARG A 295 -14.16 -8.40 7.05
CA ARG A 295 -15.40 -8.79 7.73
C ARG A 295 -15.36 -10.25 8.14
N HIS A 296 -15.90 -10.55 9.31
CA HIS A 296 -16.08 -11.92 9.80
C HIS A 296 -17.53 -12.09 10.25
N GLU A 297 -18.23 -13.10 9.72
CA GLU A 297 -19.67 -13.33 9.99
C GLU A 297 -20.52 -12.04 9.77
N GLY A 298 -20.22 -11.29 8.71
CA GLY A 298 -20.88 -10.02 8.37
C GLY A 298 -20.46 -8.83 9.23
N ARG A 299 -19.71 -9.03 10.32
CA ARG A 299 -19.27 -7.96 11.22
C ARG A 299 -17.91 -7.40 10.79
N PRO A 300 -17.73 -6.07 10.71
CA PRO A 300 -16.42 -5.45 10.46
C PRO A 300 -15.41 -5.76 11.56
N VAL A 301 -14.28 -6.34 11.20
CA VAL A 301 -13.18 -6.68 12.12
C VAL A 301 -12.10 -5.60 12.10
N HIS A 302 -11.64 -5.22 10.92
CA HIS A 302 -10.55 -4.26 10.73
C HIS A 302 -10.69 -3.52 9.40
N LEU A 303 -10.79 -2.20 9.47
CA LEU A 303 -10.71 -1.26 8.34
C LEU A 303 -9.38 -0.54 8.42
N SER A 304 -8.63 -0.56 7.32
CA SER A 304 -7.41 0.22 7.18
C SER A 304 -7.46 1.06 5.92
N ILE A 305 -7.17 2.35 6.04
CA ILE A 305 -7.15 3.31 4.94
C ILE A 305 -5.79 3.96 4.93
N PHE A 306 -5.15 3.93 3.78
CA PHE A 306 -3.85 4.50 3.52
C PHE A 306 -3.99 5.64 2.52
N LEU A 307 -3.31 6.73 2.81
CA LEU A 307 -3.18 7.86 1.91
C LEU A 307 -1.75 7.89 1.40
N GLU A 308 -1.56 8.16 0.13
CA GLU A 308 -0.25 8.52 -0.38
C GLU A 308 0.09 9.93 0.08
N VAL A 309 1.17 10.04 0.83
CA VAL A 309 1.61 11.30 1.39
C VAL A 309 2.83 11.77 0.62
N PRO A 310 2.86 13.03 0.16
CA PRO A 310 4.08 13.62 -0.36
C PRO A 310 5.22 13.69 0.65
N PRO A 311 6.48 13.84 0.19
CA PRO A 311 7.60 14.26 1.01
C PRO A 311 7.32 15.63 1.66
N ALA A 312 8.00 15.84 2.80
CA ALA A 312 7.72 16.92 3.76
C ALA A 312 8.06 18.35 3.29
N ASP A 313 8.50 18.56 2.04
CA ASP A 313 8.97 19.85 1.51
C ASP A 313 7.84 20.80 1.04
N GLY A 314 6.68 20.73 1.72
CA GLY A 314 5.54 21.64 1.53
C GLY A 314 4.90 21.53 0.14
N GLU A 315 4.27 22.61 -0.34
CA GLU A 315 3.60 22.62 -1.65
C GLU A 315 4.57 22.33 -2.81
N ARG A 316 5.82 22.80 -2.70
CA ARG A 316 6.88 22.52 -3.68
C ARG A 316 7.19 21.02 -3.70
N GLY A 317 7.26 20.41 -2.54
CA GLY A 317 7.40 18.97 -2.36
C GLY A 317 6.29 18.13 -2.91
N TYR A 318 5.06 18.47 -2.55
CA TYR A 318 3.88 17.83 -3.11
C TYR A 318 3.85 17.96 -4.64
N ARG A 319 4.22 19.12 -5.19
CA ARG A 319 4.33 19.29 -6.66
C ARG A 319 5.40 18.41 -7.26
N LEU A 320 6.61 18.37 -6.69
CA LEU A 320 7.71 17.56 -7.22
C LEU A 320 7.41 16.06 -7.10
N TRP A 321 6.89 15.63 -5.97
CA TRP A 321 6.44 14.26 -5.76
C TRP A 321 5.28 13.87 -6.66
N LYS A 322 4.25 14.70 -6.79
CA LYS A 322 3.12 14.42 -7.69
C LYS A 322 3.56 14.39 -9.15
N ARG A 323 4.50 15.27 -9.54
CA ARG A 323 5.16 15.25 -10.86
C ARG A 323 5.91 13.94 -11.09
N ASP A 324 6.52 13.38 -10.06
CA ASP A 324 7.43 12.24 -10.19
C ASP A 324 6.82 10.90 -9.77
N ARG A 325 5.59 10.86 -9.21
CA ARG A 325 4.97 9.65 -8.61
C ARG A 325 4.77 8.48 -9.58
N HIS A 326 4.65 8.78 -10.86
CA HIS A 326 4.50 7.77 -11.92
C HIS A 326 5.83 7.50 -12.65
N LEU A 327 6.96 8.04 -12.18
CA LEU A 327 8.26 7.67 -12.72
C LEU A 327 8.57 6.21 -12.40
N ILE A 328 8.92 5.47 -13.44
CA ILE A 328 9.20 4.04 -13.38
C ILE A 328 10.59 3.76 -13.95
N GLU A 329 11.18 2.65 -13.52
CA GLU A 329 12.33 2.02 -14.18
C GLU A 329 11.78 0.79 -14.92
N PRO A 330 11.61 0.85 -16.26
CA PRO A 330 10.93 -0.20 -17.01
C PRO A 330 11.55 -1.60 -16.82
N GLU A 331 12.86 -1.68 -16.54
CA GLU A 331 13.56 -2.95 -16.31
C GLU A 331 13.19 -3.61 -14.97
N ARG A 332 12.62 -2.84 -14.03
CA ARG A 332 12.21 -3.31 -12.69
C ARG A 332 10.71 -3.53 -12.56
N LEU A 333 9.94 -3.23 -13.61
CA LEU A 333 8.51 -3.47 -13.61
C LEU A 333 8.21 -4.94 -13.81
N ASP A 334 7.37 -5.50 -12.94
CA ASP A 334 6.74 -6.78 -13.17
C ASP A 334 5.57 -6.58 -14.16
N PRO A 335 5.65 -7.16 -15.38
CA PRO A 335 4.64 -6.97 -16.41
C PRO A 335 3.26 -7.53 -16.05
N PHE A 336 3.19 -8.39 -15.02
CA PHE A 336 1.96 -9.01 -14.57
C PHE A 336 1.30 -8.18 -13.45
N SER A 337 2.06 -7.61 -12.52
CA SER A 337 1.48 -6.85 -11.39
C SER A 337 1.43 -5.32 -11.56
N SER A 338 1.96 -4.78 -12.67
CA SER A 338 1.96 -3.35 -12.95
C SER A 338 0.56 -2.78 -13.26
N GLU A 339 0.20 -1.66 -12.63
CA GLU A 339 -1.00 -0.88 -12.99
C GLU A 339 -0.89 -0.18 -14.35
N TYR A 340 0.33 -0.09 -14.87
CA TYR A 340 0.65 0.59 -16.11
C TYR A 340 0.65 -0.40 -17.27
N ARG A 341 -0.05 -0.07 -18.36
CA ARG A 341 -0.04 -0.85 -19.61
C ARG A 341 0.83 -0.21 -20.70
N ALA A 342 1.18 1.04 -20.51
CA ALA A 342 2.02 1.81 -21.40
C ALA A 342 2.96 2.71 -20.61
N LEU A 343 3.91 3.31 -21.31
CA LEU A 343 4.83 4.27 -20.77
C LEU A 343 4.97 5.49 -21.69
N PHE A 344 5.34 6.61 -21.09
CA PHE A 344 5.90 7.76 -21.77
C PHE A 344 7.38 7.88 -21.42
N GLU A 345 8.26 7.70 -22.40
CA GLU A 345 9.66 8.11 -22.30
C GLU A 345 9.75 9.63 -22.49
N VAL A 346 10.43 10.34 -21.59
CA VAL A 346 10.63 11.78 -21.75
C VAL A 346 11.73 12.05 -22.76
N VAL A 347 11.36 12.45 -23.98
CA VAL A 347 12.33 12.79 -25.06
C VAL A 347 12.85 14.21 -24.87
N ILE A 348 11.97 15.17 -24.57
CA ILE A 348 12.32 16.57 -24.29
C ILE A 348 11.47 17.08 -23.14
N GLY A 349 12.09 17.60 -22.10
CA GLY A 349 11.41 18.16 -20.95
C GLY A 349 12.16 17.94 -19.65
N GLU A 350 11.53 18.29 -18.53
CA GLU A 350 12.01 17.86 -17.21
C GLU A 350 11.97 16.33 -17.12
N ASN A 351 12.95 15.72 -16.45
CA ASN A 351 13.14 14.26 -16.38
C ASN A 351 13.47 13.58 -17.72
N GLN A 352 14.13 14.28 -18.66
CA GLN A 352 14.60 13.70 -19.93
C GLN A 352 15.32 12.37 -19.72
N GLY A 353 14.95 11.36 -20.52
CA GLY A 353 15.48 9.99 -20.44
C GLY A 353 14.82 9.10 -19.38
N ARG A 354 13.91 9.63 -18.56
CA ARG A 354 13.11 8.84 -17.61
C ARG A 354 11.77 8.43 -18.23
N TYR A 355 11.08 7.51 -17.55
CA TYR A 355 9.83 6.93 -18.03
C TYR A 355 8.71 7.17 -17.05
N TYR A 356 7.54 7.54 -17.56
CA TYR A 356 6.30 7.63 -16.81
C TYR A 356 5.40 6.44 -17.13
N GLY A 357 4.94 5.71 -16.13
CA GLY A 357 3.92 4.68 -16.29
C GLY A 357 2.54 5.29 -16.58
N LEU A 358 1.78 4.69 -17.48
CA LEU A 358 0.44 5.15 -17.87
C LEU A 358 -0.62 4.12 -17.46
N ALA A 359 -1.50 4.53 -16.55
CA ALA A 359 -2.68 3.77 -16.13
C ALA A 359 -3.79 3.87 -17.20
N ASP A 360 -4.97 3.30 -16.93
CA ASP A 360 -6.09 3.28 -17.89
C ASP A 360 -6.68 4.68 -18.16
N ARG A 361 -6.53 5.62 -17.23
CA ARG A 361 -6.94 7.02 -17.39
C ARG A 361 -5.87 7.93 -16.79
N VAL A 362 -5.35 8.87 -17.58
CA VAL A 362 -4.31 9.81 -17.14
C VAL A 362 -4.69 11.22 -17.59
N LEU A 363 -5.01 12.09 -16.63
CA LEU A 363 -5.16 13.52 -16.84
C LEU A 363 -3.78 14.18 -16.86
N ILE A 364 -3.46 14.88 -17.94
CA ILE A 364 -2.16 15.51 -18.16
C ILE A 364 -2.35 17.02 -18.07
N GLY A 365 -1.49 17.72 -17.34
CA GLY A 365 -1.58 19.17 -17.23
C GLY A 365 -0.61 19.78 -16.22
N ARG A 366 -0.63 21.10 -16.08
CA ARG A 366 0.20 21.81 -15.10
C ARG A 366 -0.45 22.04 -13.73
N SER A 367 -1.71 21.65 -13.58
CA SER A 367 -2.44 21.78 -12.31
C SER A 367 -2.14 20.59 -11.41
N LEU A 368 -2.19 20.80 -10.09
CA LEU A 368 -2.17 19.73 -9.11
C LEU A 368 -3.34 18.75 -9.25
N GLU A 369 -4.37 19.05 -10.05
CA GLU A 369 -5.43 18.10 -10.38
C GLU A 369 -5.01 17.06 -11.44
N ALA A 370 -3.87 17.24 -12.12
CA ALA A 370 -3.39 16.30 -13.13
C ALA A 370 -2.72 15.08 -12.49
N ASP A 371 -2.92 13.91 -13.11
CA ASP A 371 -2.26 12.66 -12.75
C ASP A 371 -0.80 12.69 -13.21
N LEU A 372 -0.55 13.15 -14.44
CA LEU A 372 0.78 13.47 -14.96
C LEU A 372 0.97 14.99 -14.96
N LEU A 373 1.55 15.48 -13.88
CA LEU A 373 1.83 16.90 -13.67
C LEU A 373 3.04 17.34 -14.50
N LEU A 374 2.87 18.38 -15.31
CA LEU A 374 3.93 18.99 -16.12
C LEU A 374 4.19 20.42 -15.63
N LEU A 375 5.39 20.69 -15.10
CA LEU A 375 5.77 22.03 -14.63
C LEU A 375 6.20 22.99 -15.77
N ASP A 376 5.60 22.85 -16.95
CA ASP A 376 5.81 23.78 -18.07
C ASP A 376 4.70 24.85 -18.09
N SER A 377 5.10 26.12 -18.00
CA SER A 377 4.21 27.29 -18.14
C SER A 377 3.38 27.31 -19.44
N HIS A 378 3.82 26.61 -20.50
CA HIS A 378 3.11 26.47 -21.77
C HIS A 378 2.10 25.33 -21.79
N VAL A 379 1.98 24.54 -20.73
CA VAL A 379 0.97 23.49 -20.60
C VAL A 379 -0.26 24.08 -19.87
N SER A 380 -1.48 23.81 -20.36
CA SER A 380 -2.71 24.21 -19.66
C SER A 380 -2.93 23.42 -18.35
N ARG A 381 -3.73 23.97 -17.42
CA ARG A 381 -4.01 23.36 -16.11
C ARG A 381 -4.53 21.93 -16.24
N LYS A 382 -5.52 21.73 -17.10
CA LYS A 382 -5.98 20.45 -17.63
C LYS A 382 -5.72 20.51 -19.13
N HIS A 383 -4.71 19.81 -19.62
CA HIS A 383 -4.22 19.96 -20.99
C HIS A 383 -4.79 18.90 -21.91
N ALA A 384 -4.63 17.65 -21.53
CA ALA A 384 -5.09 16.51 -22.29
C ALA A 384 -5.51 15.39 -21.34
N ILE A 385 -6.29 14.45 -21.84
CA ILE A 385 -6.61 13.22 -21.15
C ILE A 385 -6.27 12.05 -22.04
N LEU A 386 -5.62 11.06 -21.45
CA LEU A 386 -5.31 9.78 -22.07
C LEU A 386 -6.24 8.73 -21.46
N THR A 387 -6.85 7.91 -22.30
CA THR A 387 -7.81 6.87 -21.90
C THR A 387 -7.53 5.58 -22.64
N TYR A 388 -7.56 4.47 -21.92
CA TYR A 388 -7.42 3.12 -22.46
C TYR A 388 -8.80 2.46 -22.65
N SER A 389 -8.96 1.77 -23.77
CA SER A 389 -10.06 0.84 -24.03
C SER A 389 -9.51 -0.46 -24.63
N PRO A 390 -10.01 -1.64 -24.26
CA PRO A 390 -9.57 -2.90 -24.86
C PRO A 390 -9.71 -2.96 -26.39
N LEU A 391 -10.68 -2.25 -26.96
CA LEU A 391 -10.94 -2.24 -28.41
C LEU A 391 -10.05 -1.24 -29.16
N GLU A 392 -9.86 -0.05 -28.58
CA GLU A 392 -9.19 1.08 -29.26
C GLU A 392 -7.76 1.31 -28.78
N GLY A 393 -7.31 0.60 -27.75
CA GLY A 393 -6.05 0.86 -27.08
C GLY A 393 -6.05 2.23 -26.40
N TYR A 394 -4.87 2.85 -26.32
CA TYR A 394 -4.74 4.20 -25.77
C TYR A 394 -5.14 5.26 -26.77
N THR A 395 -6.04 6.14 -26.34
CA THR A 395 -6.46 7.34 -27.05
C THR A 395 -6.10 8.56 -26.24
N ILE A 396 -5.68 9.63 -26.91
CA ILE A 396 -5.40 10.92 -26.28
C ILE A 396 -6.34 11.97 -26.84
N ARG A 397 -6.86 12.84 -25.97
CA ARG A 397 -7.75 13.94 -26.33
C ARG A 397 -7.26 15.24 -25.70
N ASP A 398 -7.17 16.30 -26.51
CA ASP A 398 -6.89 17.66 -26.05
C ASP A 398 -8.12 18.25 -25.34
N LEU A 399 -7.91 18.85 -24.16
CA LEU A 399 -8.98 19.45 -23.35
C LEU A 399 -9.11 20.95 -23.60
N LYS A 400 -9.06 21.35 -24.88
CA LYS A 400 -9.06 22.76 -25.32
C LYS A 400 -7.88 23.54 -24.71
N SER A 401 -6.70 22.94 -24.76
CA SER A 401 -5.49 23.55 -24.24
C SER A 401 -5.06 24.76 -25.07
N SER A 402 -4.38 25.71 -24.45
CA SER A 402 -4.01 26.99 -25.09
C SER A 402 -3.02 26.80 -26.24
N ASN A 403 -2.08 25.85 -26.08
CA ASN A 403 -1.03 25.59 -27.08
C ASN A 403 -1.27 24.31 -27.90
N GLY A 404 -2.30 23.53 -27.56
CA GLY A 404 -2.65 22.28 -28.23
C GLY A 404 -1.77 21.09 -27.86
N THR A 405 -2.34 19.90 -28.02
CA THR A 405 -1.64 18.62 -27.99
C THR A 405 -1.21 18.24 -29.40
N ARG A 406 0.01 17.72 -29.56
CA ARG A 406 0.56 17.30 -30.85
C ARG A 406 0.96 15.82 -30.80
N VAL A 407 0.69 15.07 -31.86
CA VAL A 407 1.19 13.70 -32.04
C VAL A 407 1.92 13.65 -33.38
N ASN A 408 3.17 13.20 -33.36
CA ASN A 408 4.08 13.21 -34.51
C ASN A 408 4.14 14.58 -35.20
N ASN A 409 4.24 15.64 -34.38
CA ASN A 409 4.29 17.04 -34.79
C ASN A 409 3.00 17.60 -35.44
N VAL A 410 1.91 16.83 -35.47
CA VAL A 410 0.60 17.26 -35.96
C VAL A 410 -0.31 17.59 -34.77
N ARG A 411 -0.98 18.74 -34.79
CA ARG A 411 -1.94 19.11 -33.73
C ARG A 411 -3.21 18.25 -33.84
N ILE A 412 -3.69 17.74 -32.72
CA ILE A 412 -4.85 16.85 -32.66
C ILE A 412 -5.95 17.42 -31.76
N GLU A 413 -7.19 16.99 -32.01
CA GLU A 413 -8.29 17.10 -31.04
C GLU A 413 -8.42 15.81 -30.24
N ALA A 414 -8.43 14.66 -30.94
CA ALA A 414 -8.29 13.33 -30.37
C ALA A 414 -7.64 12.39 -31.37
N CYS A 415 -6.83 11.44 -30.91
CA CYS A 415 -6.32 10.35 -31.74
C CYS A 415 -5.98 9.11 -30.93
N ARG A 416 -5.92 7.96 -31.59
CA ARG A 416 -5.30 6.75 -31.05
C ARG A 416 -3.77 6.88 -31.09
N LEU A 417 -3.10 6.38 -30.06
CA LEU A 417 -1.64 6.33 -29.99
C LEU A 417 -1.13 4.95 -30.41
N ALA A 418 -0.06 4.95 -31.20
CA ALA A 418 0.71 3.76 -31.57
C ALA A 418 2.09 3.78 -30.91
N PRO A 419 2.67 2.59 -30.58
CA PRO A 419 4.03 2.51 -30.05
C PRO A 419 5.04 3.27 -30.94
N GLY A 420 5.90 4.06 -30.32
CA GLY A 420 6.87 4.94 -30.97
C GLY A 420 6.38 6.36 -31.22
N ASP A 421 5.08 6.66 -31.09
CA ASP A 421 4.51 7.99 -31.35
C ASP A 421 5.12 9.06 -30.44
N LEU A 422 5.40 10.22 -31.03
CA LEU A 422 5.92 11.38 -30.32
C LEU A 422 4.78 12.32 -29.92
N VAL A 423 4.46 12.37 -28.63
CA VAL A 423 3.37 13.16 -28.06
C VAL A 423 3.93 14.43 -27.42
N GLY A 424 3.56 15.58 -27.95
CA GLY A 424 4.02 16.88 -27.48
C GLY A 424 2.92 17.68 -26.77
N PHE A 425 3.27 18.28 -25.64
CA PHE A 425 2.41 19.18 -24.87
C PHE A 425 3.05 20.56 -24.77
N GLY A 426 2.24 21.61 -24.91
CA GLY A 426 2.75 22.98 -24.85
C GLY A 426 3.75 23.25 -25.97
N LYS A 427 4.88 23.91 -25.66
CA LYS A 427 5.90 24.24 -26.67
C LYS A 427 7.06 23.25 -26.69
N LYS A 428 7.55 22.83 -25.52
CA LYS A 428 8.85 22.15 -25.37
C LYS A 428 8.75 20.71 -24.88
N THR A 429 7.67 20.32 -24.22
CA THR A 429 7.53 18.97 -23.67
C THR A 429 7.20 17.97 -24.77
N LEU A 430 7.98 16.91 -24.87
CA LEU A 430 7.85 15.83 -25.84
C LEU A 430 8.09 14.48 -25.17
N PHE A 431 7.13 13.57 -25.32
CA PHE A 431 7.21 12.20 -24.86
C PHE A 431 7.19 11.24 -26.03
N ARG A 432 7.80 10.07 -25.89
CA ARG A 432 7.59 8.92 -26.77
C ARG A 432 6.69 7.93 -26.07
N PHE A 433 5.58 7.60 -26.72
CA PHE A 433 4.65 6.58 -26.26
C PHE A 433 5.18 5.20 -26.60
N ASN A 434 5.21 4.28 -25.63
CA ASN A 434 5.40 2.86 -25.90
C ASN A 434 4.43 2.05 -25.04
N LEU A 435 4.07 0.85 -25.52
CA LEU A 435 3.37 -0.12 -24.68
C LEU A 435 4.40 -0.79 -23.76
N LEU A 436 4.00 -1.06 -22.52
CA LEU A 436 4.80 -1.91 -21.64
C LEU A 436 4.69 -3.35 -22.17
N ALA A 437 5.82 -4.03 -22.27
CA ALA A 437 5.85 -5.37 -22.81
C ALA A 437 5.22 -6.36 -21.82
N SER A 438 3.92 -6.64 -21.98
CA SER A 438 3.29 -7.96 -21.82
C SER A 438 1.78 -7.91 -22.10
N ALA A 439 1.40 -7.90 -23.39
CA ALA A 439 0.04 -8.18 -23.86
C ALA A 439 -0.03 -8.64 -25.33
N ALA A 440 1.11 -8.93 -25.97
CA ALA A 440 1.21 -9.26 -27.40
C ALA A 440 1.68 -10.71 -27.68
N GLN A 441 1.73 -11.58 -26.67
CA GLN A 441 1.90 -13.03 -26.85
C GLN A 441 0.74 -13.77 -26.18
N THR A 442 -0.37 -13.86 -26.90
CA THR A 442 -1.26 -15.03 -26.78
C THR A 442 -1.07 -15.86 -28.04
N ALA A 443 -0.93 -17.18 -27.83
CA ALA A 443 -0.78 -18.25 -28.82
C ALA A 443 0.66 -18.61 -29.23
N GLU A 444 1.43 -19.18 -28.31
CA GLU A 444 2.19 -20.42 -28.57
C GLU A 444 2.53 -21.05 -27.22
N CYS A 445 1.86 -22.15 -26.90
CA CYS A 445 2.27 -23.05 -25.82
C CYS A 445 3.48 -23.83 -26.33
N PRO A 446 4.68 -23.73 -25.72
CA PRO A 446 5.74 -24.69 -25.99
C PRO A 446 5.31 -26.00 -25.35
N LEU A 447 4.77 -26.90 -26.18
CA LEU A 447 4.77 -28.32 -25.87
C LEU A 447 6.22 -28.77 -25.63
N GLU A 448 6.41 -29.53 -24.56
CA GLU A 448 7.59 -30.35 -24.21
C GLU A 448 8.81 -29.57 -23.69
N THR A 449 9.23 -29.79 -22.45
CA THR A 449 9.94 -31.02 -22.07
C THR A 449 9.58 -31.47 -20.65
N ARG A 450 9.11 -32.72 -20.54
CA ARG A 450 8.94 -33.45 -19.27
C ARG A 450 10.32 -33.74 -18.66
N PRO A 451 10.56 -33.47 -17.36
CA PRO A 451 11.62 -34.15 -16.63
C PRO A 451 11.26 -35.63 -16.50
N ALA A 452 12.08 -36.49 -17.10
CA ALA A 452 11.99 -37.94 -16.98
C ALA A 452 12.41 -38.38 -15.58
N ALA A 453 11.45 -38.61 -14.67
CA ALA A 453 11.62 -39.45 -13.49
C ALA A 453 10.28 -39.75 -12.80
N TYR A 454 9.30 -40.29 -13.52
CA TYR A 454 8.19 -41.04 -12.93
C TYR A 454 7.89 -42.23 -13.86
N ASP A 455 8.83 -43.16 -13.89
CA ASP A 455 8.59 -44.53 -14.36
C ASP A 455 9.61 -45.44 -13.68
N ARG A 456 9.18 -46.01 -12.55
CA ARG A 456 9.41 -47.40 -12.16
C ARG A 456 8.47 -47.75 -11.02
N ILE A 457 7.41 -48.43 -11.42
CA ILE A 457 6.50 -49.23 -10.58
C ILE A 457 7.31 -50.40 -9.98
N ASN A 458 7.25 -50.56 -8.66
CA ASN A 458 7.05 -51.82 -7.91
C ASN A 458 7.45 -51.63 -6.43
#